data_AF-A0A424IV66-F1
#
_entry.id   AF-A0A424IV66-F1
#
_cell.length_a   1.000
_cell.length_b   1.000
_cell.length_c   1.000
_cell.angle_alpha   90.00
_cell.angle_beta   90.00
_cell.angle_gamma   90.00
#
_symmetry.space_group_name_H-M   'P 1'
#
loop_
_entity.id
_entity.type
_entity.pdbx_description
1 polymer ?
#
loop_
_entity_poly.entity_id
_entity_poly.type
_entity_poly.pdbx_seq_one_letter_code
_entity_poly.pdbx_strand_id
1 'polypeptide(L)'
;MSKIEPQIMSQLEALTLDPHRPLIISDADEVLLKFMERVEVYLESIGLWIDLQNFGLTNNIKSRDTNEPVKIPTLIDDFFAAETPHIEAADGAANVLSALSVHAQIIVLTNLPADHKQARIDNLKGHGMDYPVVVNS
;
A
#
# COMPACT_ATOMS: atom_id res chain seq x y z
N MET A 1 6.52 26.39 -3.29
CA MET A 1 6.36 24.99 -3.70
C MET A 1 7.50 24.21 -3.06
N SER A 2 7.20 23.18 -2.26
CA SER A 2 8.27 22.28 -1.80
C SER A 2 8.88 21.60 -3.02
N LYS A 3 10.19 21.36 -2.97
CA LYS A 3 10.91 20.66 -4.02
C LYS A 3 10.52 19.17 -3.92
N ILE A 4 10.09 18.56 -5.02
CA ILE A 4 9.86 17.11 -5.10
C ILE A 4 11.21 16.41 -4.86
N GLU A 5 11.20 15.36 -4.04
CA GLU A 5 12.42 14.64 -3.71
C GLU A 5 13.06 13.98 -4.95
N PRO A 6 14.39 13.96 -5.08
CA PRO A 6 15.06 13.40 -6.26
C PRO A 6 14.65 11.97 -6.58
N GLN A 7 14.47 11.12 -5.56
CA GLN A 7 14.04 9.73 -5.74
C GLN A 7 12.64 9.64 -6.36
N ILE A 8 11.72 10.50 -5.93
CA ILE A 8 10.37 10.57 -6.52
C ILE A 8 10.47 11.08 -7.97
N MET A 9 11.27 12.11 -8.22
CA MET A 9 11.46 12.64 -9.57
C MET A 9 11.99 11.58 -10.55
N SER A 10 13.00 10.81 -10.16
CA SER A 10 13.54 9.74 -11.00
C SER A 10 12.51 8.66 -11.33
N GLN A 11 11.59 8.35 -10.41
CA GLN A 11 10.48 7.43 -10.69
C GLN A 11 9.53 8.01 -11.74
N LEU A 12 9.20 9.30 -11.64
CA LEU A 12 8.30 9.99 -12.57
C LEU A 12 8.92 10.11 -13.97
N GLU A 13 10.21 10.44 -14.05
CA GLU A 13 10.94 10.54 -15.32
C GLU A 13 11.08 9.19 -16.05
N ALA A 14 11.02 8.08 -15.33
CA ALA A 14 11.05 6.74 -15.90
C ALA A 14 9.69 6.30 -16.48
N LEU A 15 8.60 7.01 -16.19
CA LEU A 15 7.27 6.69 -16.72
C LEU A 15 7.18 7.08 -18.19
N THR A 16 6.63 6.18 -19.00
CA THR A 16 6.24 6.49 -20.38
C THR A 16 4.73 6.68 -20.43
N LEU A 17 4.30 7.91 -20.70
CA LEU A 17 2.88 8.28 -20.77
C LEU A 17 2.52 8.85 -22.14
N ASP A 18 1.35 8.46 -22.64
CA ASP A 18 0.72 9.02 -23.82
C ASP A 18 -0.10 10.26 -23.41
N PRO A 19 0.28 11.49 -23.84
CA PRO A 19 -0.42 12.72 -23.48
C PRO A 19 -1.83 12.82 -24.12
N HIS A 20 -2.16 11.97 -25.09
CA HIS A 20 -3.47 11.95 -25.73
C HIS A 20 -4.46 10.98 -25.08
N ARG A 21 -4.02 10.17 -24.11
CA ARG A 21 -4.88 9.24 -23.35
C ARG A 21 -5.11 9.74 -21.94
N PRO A 22 -6.33 9.59 -21.39
CA PRO A 22 -6.60 9.88 -19.97
C PRO A 22 -5.66 9.10 -19.05
N LEU A 23 -5.41 9.65 -17.86
CA LEU A 23 -4.61 9.02 -16.80
C LEU A 23 -5.45 8.86 -15.54
N ILE A 24 -5.41 7.67 -14.97
CA ILE A 24 -5.95 7.33 -13.65
C ILE A 24 -4.76 7.10 -12.71
N ILE A 25 -4.81 7.72 -11.54
CA ILE A 25 -3.91 7.45 -10.44
C ILE A 25 -4.73 6.78 -9.35
N SER A 26 -4.33 5.58 -8.94
CA SER A 26 -4.96 4.86 -7.84
C SER A 26 -4.02 4.82 -6.64
N ASP A 27 -4.58 5.00 -5.44
CA ASP A 27 -3.89 4.56 -4.23
C ASP A 27 -3.83 3.02 -4.19
N ALA A 28 -2.97 2.46 -3.35
CA ALA A 28 -2.80 1.01 -3.18
C ALA A 28 -3.52 0.50 -1.92
N ASP A 29 -3.10 0.97 -0.74
CA ASP A 29 -3.56 0.45 0.54
C ASP A 29 -5.00 0.89 0.80
N GLU A 30 -5.88 -0.06 1.18
CA GLU A 30 -7.33 0.14 1.34
C GLU A 30 -8.09 0.59 0.07
N VAL A 31 -7.44 0.55 -1.10
CA VAL A 31 -8.08 0.82 -2.41
C VAL A 31 -7.95 -0.38 -3.34
N LEU A 32 -6.72 -0.81 -3.60
CA LEU A 32 -6.42 -2.00 -4.41
C LEU A 32 -6.13 -3.23 -3.55
N LEU A 33 -5.80 -3.01 -2.28
CA LEU A 33 -5.30 -4.03 -1.37
C LEU A 33 -6.02 -3.92 -0.01
N LYS A 34 -6.31 -5.07 0.60
CA LYS A 34 -6.96 -5.20 1.92
C LYS A 34 -5.93 -5.04 3.03
N PHE A 35 -5.36 -3.85 3.12
CA PHE A 35 -4.26 -3.52 4.02
C PHE A 35 -4.62 -3.74 5.50
N MET A 36 -5.79 -3.28 5.94
CA MET A 36 -6.24 -3.37 7.33
C MET A 36 -6.52 -4.81 7.74
N GLU A 37 -7.13 -5.62 6.87
CA GLU A 37 -7.30 -7.06 7.14
C GLU A 37 -5.93 -7.72 7.38
N ARG A 38 -4.92 -7.37 6.56
CA ARG A 38 -3.58 -7.91 6.71
C ARG A 38 -2.86 -7.42 7.97
N VAL A 39 -3.05 -6.15 8.35
CA VAL A 39 -2.55 -5.60 9.62
C VAL A 39 -3.14 -6.37 10.80
N GLU A 40 -4.45 -6.64 10.81
CA GLU A 40 -5.09 -7.41 11.88
C GLU A 40 -4.46 -8.79 12.03
N VAL A 41 -4.33 -9.53 10.93
CA VAL A 41 -3.68 -10.86 10.92
C VAL A 41 -2.26 -10.81 11.47
N TYR A 42 -1.46 -9.82 11.05
CA TYR A 42 -0.10 -9.65 11.54
C TYR A 42 -0.06 -9.35 13.05
N LEU A 43 -0.87 -8.40 13.53
CA LEU A 43 -0.95 -8.06 14.95
C LEU A 43 -1.37 -9.27 15.79
N GLU A 44 -2.35 -10.04 15.34
CA GLU A 44 -2.78 -11.26 16.02
C GLU A 44 -1.64 -12.26 16.16
N SER A 45 -0.79 -12.40 15.14
CA SER A 45 0.35 -13.33 15.16
C SER A 45 1.40 -13.00 16.24
N ILE A 46 1.45 -11.75 16.69
CA ILE A 46 2.38 -11.26 17.73
C ILE A 46 1.67 -10.90 19.04
N GLY A 47 0.43 -11.36 19.25
CA GLY A 47 -0.31 -11.16 20.51
C GLY A 47 -0.86 -9.75 20.70
N LEU A 48 -1.02 -9.00 19.62
CA LEU A 48 -1.56 -7.65 19.61
C LEU A 48 -2.90 -7.60 18.87
N TRP A 49 -3.62 -6.49 19.01
CA TRP A 49 -4.80 -6.19 18.21
C TRP A 49 -4.94 -4.67 18.06
N ILE A 50 -5.69 -4.23 17.04
CA ILE A 50 -5.94 -2.82 16.79
C ILE A 50 -7.36 -2.41 17.19
N ASP A 51 -7.47 -1.34 17.97
CA ASP A 51 -8.71 -0.72 18.35
C ASP A 51 -9.16 0.30 17.32
N LEU A 52 -10.01 -0.13 16.38
CA LEU A 52 -10.53 0.69 15.28
C LEU A 52 -11.59 1.71 15.71
N GLN A 53 -11.90 1.84 17.01
CA GLN A 53 -12.80 2.90 17.48
C GLN A 53 -12.22 4.30 17.27
N ASN A 54 -10.88 4.41 17.21
CA ASN A 54 -10.17 5.62 16.84
C ASN A 54 -9.43 5.37 15.51
N PHE A 55 -9.58 6.28 14.55
CA PHE A 55 -8.93 6.14 13.25
C PHE A 55 -7.41 6.27 13.36
N GLY A 56 -6.67 5.36 12.72
CA GLY A 56 -5.21 5.38 12.60
C GLY A 56 -4.51 4.20 13.29
N LEU A 57 -3.33 3.81 12.79
CA LEU A 57 -2.51 2.77 13.42
C LEU A 57 -1.86 3.27 14.73
N THR A 58 -1.54 4.56 14.77
CA THR A 58 -0.78 5.16 15.86
C THR A 58 -1.60 5.25 17.14
N ASN A 59 -1.08 4.69 18.24
CA ASN A 59 -1.69 4.64 19.58
C ASN A 59 -2.96 3.77 19.72
N ASN A 60 -3.37 3.04 18.67
CA ASN A 60 -4.56 2.19 18.72
C ASN A 60 -4.24 0.71 18.88
N ILE A 61 -2.96 0.35 19.01
CA ILE A 61 -2.52 -1.04 19.13
C ILE A 61 -2.42 -1.42 20.60
N LYS A 62 -3.02 -2.55 20.96
CA LYS A 62 -3.16 -3.03 22.34
C LYS A 62 -2.68 -4.48 22.46
N SER A 63 -2.22 -4.84 23.66
CA SER A 63 -1.95 -6.23 23.99
C SER A 63 -3.26 -7.00 24.09
N ARG A 64 -3.29 -8.23 23.56
CA ARG A 64 -4.43 -9.14 23.75
C ARG A 64 -4.56 -9.67 25.18
N ASP A 65 -3.44 -9.74 25.91
CA ASP A 65 -3.42 -10.30 27.26
C ASP A 65 -3.90 -9.28 28.30
N THR A 66 -3.44 -8.03 28.18
CA THR A 66 -3.70 -6.99 29.19
C THR A 66 -4.74 -5.97 28.77
N ASN A 67 -5.07 -5.90 27.47
CA ASN A 67 -5.91 -4.86 26.88
C ASN A 67 -5.34 -3.44 26.99
N GLU A 68 -4.06 -3.31 27.33
CA GLU A 68 -3.38 -2.01 27.49
C GLU A 68 -2.70 -1.57 26.18
N PRO A 69 -2.63 -0.25 25.90
CA PRO A 69 -1.93 0.27 24.74
C PRO A 69 -0.43 -0.10 24.72
N VAL A 70 0.06 -0.49 23.55
CA VAL A 70 1.47 -0.81 23.32
C VAL A 70 2.06 0.17 22.32
N LYS A 71 3.29 0.62 22.57
CA LYS A 71 4.07 1.44 21.64
C LYS A 71 5.29 0.66 21.18
N ILE A 72 5.24 0.20 19.93
CA ILE A 72 6.34 -0.48 19.27
C ILE A 72 6.78 0.43 18.11
N PRO A 73 7.91 1.15 18.24
CA PRO A 73 8.32 2.13 17.24
C PRO A 73 8.52 1.56 15.83
N THR A 74 8.95 0.30 15.72
CA THR A 74 9.27 -0.36 14.43
C THR A 74 8.10 -1.10 13.82
N LEU A 75 6.94 -1.13 14.49
CA LEU A 75 5.87 -2.09 14.15
C LEU A 75 5.35 -1.97 12.71
N ILE A 76 5.27 -0.75 12.20
CA ILE A 76 4.82 -0.51 10.83
C ILE A 76 5.88 -0.93 9.82
N ASP A 77 7.16 -0.67 10.10
CA ASP A 77 8.26 -1.10 9.24
C ASP A 77 8.39 -2.63 9.26
N ASP A 78 8.27 -3.24 10.45
CA ASP A 78 8.28 -4.70 10.63
C ASP A 78 7.11 -5.36 9.90
N PHE A 79 5.92 -4.74 9.95
CA PHE A 79 4.75 -5.17 9.19
C PHE A 79 5.02 -5.12 7.68
N PHE A 80 5.51 -4.00 7.14
CA PHE A 80 5.76 -3.89 5.70
C PHE A 80 6.85 -4.86 5.25
N ALA A 81 7.90 -5.05 6.03
CA ALA A 81 8.95 -6.01 5.73
C ALA A 81 8.43 -7.46 5.67
N ALA A 82 7.51 -7.83 6.57
CA ALA A 82 6.95 -9.17 6.64
C ALA A 82 5.81 -9.42 5.64
N GLU A 83 4.88 -8.46 5.50
CA GLU A 83 3.57 -8.71 4.93
C GLU A 83 3.34 -8.07 3.56
N THR A 84 4.19 -7.13 3.09
CA THR A 84 3.99 -6.48 1.78
C THR A 84 3.70 -7.46 0.62
N PRO A 85 4.40 -8.61 0.51
CA PRO A 85 4.10 -9.60 -0.52
C PRO A 85 2.74 -10.31 -0.37
N HIS A 86 2.17 -10.30 0.83
CA HIS A 86 1.06 -11.16 1.26
C HIS A 86 -0.28 -10.42 1.40
N ILE A 87 -0.31 -9.09 1.26
CA ILE A 87 -1.56 -8.33 1.31
C ILE A 87 -2.47 -8.73 0.14
N GLU A 88 -3.70 -9.10 0.46
CA GLU A 88 -4.75 -9.53 -0.48
C GLU A 88 -5.26 -8.38 -1.34
N ALA A 89 -5.67 -8.68 -2.57
CA ALA A 89 -6.35 -7.70 -3.41
C ALA A 89 -7.77 -7.40 -2.90
N ALA A 90 -8.18 -6.14 -3.03
CA ALA A 90 -9.56 -5.73 -2.84
C ALA A 90 -10.47 -6.38 -3.89
N ASP A 91 -11.70 -6.71 -3.48
CA ASP A 91 -12.61 -7.50 -4.31
C ASP A 91 -12.93 -6.77 -5.62
N GLY A 92 -12.65 -7.42 -6.75
CA GLY A 92 -12.89 -6.88 -8.08
C GLY A 92 -11.88 -5.82 -8.56
N ALA A 93 -10.90 -5.40 -7.75
CA ALA A 93 -9.94 -4.37 -8.10
C ALA A 93 -9.21 -4.66 -9.43
N ALA A 94 -8.66 -5.87 -9.58
CA ALA A 94 -7.98 -6.29 -10.80
C ALA A 94 -8.89 -6.23 -12.04
N ASN A 95 -10.14 -6.69 -11.92
CA ASN A 95 -11.10 -6.67 -13.03
C ASN A 95 -11.47 -5.25 -13.43
N VAL A 96 -11.70 -4.36 -12.45
CA VAL A 96 -12.05 -2.95 -12.68
C VAL A 96 -10.88 -2.20 -13.32
N LEU A 97 -9.66 -2.34 -12.79
CA LEU A 97 -8.48 -1.72 -13.39
C LEU A 97 -8.23 -2.25 -14.80
N SER A 98 -8.40 -3.55 -15.03
CA SER A 98 -8.29 -4.12 -16.38
C SER A 98 -9.28 -3.47 -17.36
N ALA A 99 -10.56 -3.34 -16.97
CA ALA A 99 -11.56 -2.65 -17.79
C ALA A 99 -11.23 -1.16 -18.02
N LEU A 100 -10.77 -0.45 -16.99
CA LEU A 100 -10.38 0.96 -17.09
C LEU A 100 -9.14 1.15 -17.98
N SER A 101 -8.22 0.20 -17.98
CA SER A 101 -6.97 0.28 -18.74
C SER A 101 -7.17 0.34 -20.26
N VAL A 102 -8.33 -0.13 -20.75
CA VAL A 102 -8.76 0.02 -22.14
C VAL A 102 -8.94 1.50 -22.51
N HIS A 103 -9.44 2.31 -21.58
CA HIS A 103 -9.81 3.70 -21.82
C HIS A 103 -8.78 4.71 -21.31
N ALA A 104 -7.99 4.33 -20.30
CA ALA A 104 -7.04 5.19 -19.63
C ALA A 104 -5.73 4.48 -19.33
N GLN A 105 -4.68 5.26 -19.11
CA GLN A 105 -3.44 4.80 -18.48
C GLN A 105 -3.66 4.72 -16.98
N ILE A 106 -2.95 3.81 -16.31
CA ILE A 106 -3.09 3.60 -14.86
C ILE A 106 -1.70 3.68 -14.25
N ILE A 107 -1.58 4.46 -13.18
CA ILE A 107 -0.43 4.48 -12.28
C ILE A 107 -0.96 4.19 -10.87
N VAL A 108 -0.22 3.37 -10.13
CA VAL A 108 -0.44 3.21 -8.69
C VAL A 108 0.51 4.15 -7.96
N LEU A 109 -0.01 5.00 -7.08
CA LEU A 109 0.76 5.89 -6.21
C LEU A 109 0.54 5.47 -4.77
N THR A 110 1.60 5.11 -4.05
CA THR A 110 1.50 4.59 -2.67
C THR A 110 2.49 5.29 -1.74
N ASN A 111 2.13 5.39 -0.45
CA ASN A 111 3.00 5.94 0.60
C ASN A 111 3.77 4.85 1.38
N LEU A 112 3.97 3.68 0.78
CA LEU A 112 4.83 2.61 1.29
C LEU A 112 6.26 3.12 1.54
N PRO A 113 7.01 2.61 2.53
CA PRO A 113 8.46 2.87 2.61
C PRO A 113 9.18 2.45 1.32
N ALA A 114 10.08 3.31 0.83
CA ALA A 114 10.78 3.13 -0.45
C ALA A 114 11.47 1.76 -0.62
N ASP A 115 12.02 1.19 0.46
CA ASP A 115 12.72 -0.10 0.46
C ASP A 115 11.80 -1.27 0.08
N HIS A 116 10.48 -1.12 0.24
CA HIS A 116 9.49 -2.16 -0.07
C HIS A 116 8.86 -2.00 -1.47
N LYS A 117 9.28 -1.01 -2.26
CA LYS A 117 8.71 -0.72 -3.58
C LYS A 117 8.61 -1.97 -4.46
N GLN A 118 9.68 -2.76 -4.55
CA GLN A 118 9.68 -3.94 -5.42
C GLN A 118 8.71 -5.02 -4.93
N ALA A 119 8.65 -5.24 -3.61
CA ALA A 119 7.69 -6.18 -3.02
C ALA A 119 6.23 -5.77 -3.30
N ARG A 120 5.92 -4.47 -3.29
CA ARG A 120 4.59 -3.96 -3.66
C ARG A 120 4.29 -4.18 -5.15
N ILE A 121 5.25 -3.95 -6.04
CA ILE A 121 5.10 -4.24 -7.47
C ILE A 121 4.81 -5.73 -7.68
N ASP A 122 5.59 -6.61 -7.04
CA ASP A 122 5.44 -8.05 -7.18
C ASP A 122 4.09 -8.55 -6.60
N ASN A 123 3.64 -7.97 -5.49
CA ASN A 123 2.34 -8.24 -4.88
C ASN A 123 1.18 -7.84 -5.81
N LEU A 124 1.16 -6.60 -6.31
CA LEU A 124 0.13 -6.13 -7.25
C LEU A 124 0.11 -6.98 -8.52
N LYS A 125 1.28 -7.29 -9.06
CA LYS A 125 1.43 -8.16 -10.23
C LYS A 125 0.89 -9.57 -9.98
N GLY A 126 1.16 -10.14 -8.80
CA GLY A 126 0.61 -11.43 -8.38
C GLY A 126 -0.92 -11.48 -8.38
N HIS A 127 -1.56 -10.34 -8.17
CA HIS A 127 -3.01 -10.16 -8.24
C HIS A 127 -3.54 -9.73 -9.63
N GLY A 128 -2.69 -9.71 -10.65
CA GLY A 128 -3.07 -9.32 -12.01
C GLY A 128 -3.11 -7.81 -12.27
N MET A 129 -2.51 -7.00 -11.39
CA MET A 129 -2.44 -5.53 -11.49
C MET A 129 -1.02 -5.06 -11.85
N ASP A 130 -0.51 -5.47 -13.02
CA ASP A 130 0.84 -5.11 -13.51
C ASP A 130 0.87 -3.67 -14.09
N TYR A 131 0.70 -2.68 -13.20
CA TYR A 131 0.74 -1.25 -13.53
C TYR A 131 1.96 -0.58 -12.90
N PRO A 132 2.48 0.52 -13.49
CA PRO A 132 3.58 1.28 -12.89
C PRO A 132 3.25 1.74 -11.47
N VAL A 133 4.20 1.52 -10.55
CA VAL A 133 4.09 1.94 -9.14
C VAL A 133 5.06 3.08 -8.86
N VAL A 134 4.54 4.16 -8.29
CA VAL A 134 5.30 5.29 -7.75
C VAL A 134 5.15 5.28 -6.23
N VAL A 135 6.28 5.37 -5.52
CA VAL A 135 6.31 5.48 -4.07
C VAL A 135 6.58 6.92 -3.67
N ASN A 136 5.75 7.43 -2.76
CA ASN A 136 5.79 8.80 -2.20
C ASN A 136 6.12 8.75 -0.70
N SER A 137 7.35 8.36 -0.37
CA SER A 137 7.89 8.28 0.99
C SER A 137 9.30 8.80 1.04
#